data_AF-A0A101HMM1-F1
#
_entry.id   AF-A0A101HMM1-F1
#
_cell.length_a   1.000
_cell.length_b   1.000
_cell.length_c   1.000
_cell.angle_alpha   90.00
_cell.angle_beta   90.00
_cell.angle_gamma   90.00
#
_symmetry.space_group_name_H-M   'P 1'
#
loop_
_entity.id
_entity.type
_entity.pdbx_description
1 polymer ?
#
loop_
_entity_poly.entity_id
_entity_poly.type
_entity_poly.pdbx_seq_one_letter_code
_entity_poly.pdbx_strand_id
1 'polypeptide(L)'
;MWLLIPIFIIIFIYWQKNSKGLQNNDTNNIEEIWRITRDHTNIILQRDSQIENQFENYRKLISAIQKDMILIRERLMHDKSRQKMFAEDWLNFTNAIWDIKTAMACYEADGNHDLFSETMNECVIIIKEIAKRIENELGSEAEIPKIIKRFNG
;
A
#
# COMPACT_ATOMS: atom_id res chain seq x y z
N MET A 1 -11.53 32.19 6.81
CA MET A 1 -10.71 31.05 6.35
C MET A 1 -9.71 30.64 7.44
N TRP A 2 -10.15 30.01 8.54
CA TRP A 2 -9.24 29.52 9.61
C TRP A 2 -9.67 28.13 10.14
N LEU A 3 -10.60 27.45 9.44
CA LEU A 3 -11.22 26.19 9.87
C LEU A 3 -10.62 24.93 9.23
N LEU A 4 -9.74 25.06 8.22
CA LEU A 4 -9.15 23.90 7.52
C LEU A 4 -7.85 23.40 8.15
N ILE A 5 -7.11 24.28 8.82
CA ILE A 5 -5.86 23.96 9.53
C ILE A 5 -6.07 22.97 10.70
N PRO A 6 -7.10 23.11 11.57
CA PRO A 6 -7.30 22.15 12.66
C PRO A 6 -7.70 20.75 12.16
N ILE A 7 -8.31 20.63 10.98
CA ILE A 7 -8.68 19.33 10.41
C ILE A 7 -7.42 18.57 9.96
N PHE A 8 -6.46 19.26 9.32
CA PHE A 8 -5.18 18.66 8.93
C PHE A 8 -4.36 18.20 10.13
N ILE A 9 -4.33 18.98 11.21
CA ILE A 9 -3.62 18.61 12.45
C ILE A 9 -4.30 17.42 13.13
N ILE A 10 -5.63 17.34 13.15
CA ILE A 10 -6.35 16.18 13.71
C ILE A 10 -6.09 14.92 12.86
N ILE A 11 -6.07 15.02 11.54
CA ILE A 11 -5.73 13.91 10.64
C ILE A 11 -4.27 13.48 10.85
N PHE A 12 -3.33 14.42 10.94
CA PHE A 12 -1.91 14.14 11.18
C PHE A 12 -1.66 13.49 12.56
N ILE A 13 -2.36 13.94 13.61
CA ILE A 13 -2.31 13.31 14.93
C ILE A 13 -2.95 11.92 14.88
N TYR A 14 -4.05 11.72 14.14
CA TYR A 14 -4.66 10.40 13.97
C TYR A 14 -3.71 9.43 13.22
N TRP A 15 -2.97 9.93 12.23
CA TRP A 15 -1.93 9.17 11.51
C TRP A 15 -0.72 8.82 12.39
N GLN A 16 -0.20 9.77 13.16
CA GLN A 16 0.92 9.51 14.08
C GLN A 16 0.51 8.59 15.24
N LYS A 17 -0.76 8.64 15.65
CA LYS A 17 -1.32 7.76 16.68
C LYS A 17 -1.66 6.38 16.13
N ASN A 18 -2.00 6.24 14.86
CA ASN A 18 -2.07 4.93 14.18
C ASN A 18 -0.68 4.34 13.93
N SER A 19 0.33 5.15 13.61
CA SER A 19 1.71 4.64 13.42
C SER A 19 2.35 4.20 14.74
N LYS A 20 2.01 4.86 15.86
CA LYS A 20 2.42 4.44 17.21
C LYS A 20 1.47 3.43 17.88
N GLY A 21 0.25 3.28 17.36
CA GLY A 21 -0.78 2.35 17.86
C GLY A 21 -0.67 0.93 17.28
N LEU A 22 0.09 0.74 16.22
CA LEU A 22 0.43 -0.56 15.64
C LEU A 22 1.57 -1.28 16.38
N GLN A 23 2.10 -0.70 17.46
CA GLN A 23 3.31 -1.21 18.11
C GLN A 23 3.08 -2.15 19.31
N ASN A 24 1.85 -2.39 19.79
CA ASN A 24 1.66 -3.23 20.99
C ASN A 24 0.29 -3.93 21.10
N ASN A 25 -0.23 -4.45 19.99
CA ASN A 25 -1.17 -5.57 20.08
C ASN A 25 -0.55 -6.73 19.30
N ASP A 26 -0.44 -7.88 19.93
CA ASP A 26 -0.25 -9.16 19.26
C ASP A 26 -1.42 -9.39 18.27
N THR A 27 -1.42 -8.74 17.12
CA THR A 27 -2.32 -9.03 16.00
C THR A 27 -1.83 -10.32 15.33
N ASN A 28 -1.84 -11.43 16.07
CA ASN A 28 -1.38 -12.74 15.62
C ASN A 28 -2.42 -13.53 14.82
N ASN A 29 -3.47 -12.87 14.29
CA ASN A 29 -4.44 -13.53 13.42
C ASN A 29 -4.26 -13.09 11.97
N ILE A 30 -3.81 -14.03 11.13
CA ILE A 30 -3.64 -13.86 9.68
C ILE A 30 -4.90 -13.27 9.04
N GLU A 31 -6.09 -13.75 9.43
CA GLU A 31 -7.37 -13.26 8.90
C GLU A 31 -7.64 -11.79 9.23
N GLU A 32 -7.18 -11.33 10.39
CA GLU A 32 -7.32 -9.94 10.78
C GLU A 32 -6.44 -9.03 9.93
N ILE A 33 -5.19 -9.45 9.65
CA ILE A 33 -4.29 -8.73 8.74
C ILE A 33 -4.93 -8.66 7.33
N TRP A 34 -5.41 -9.78 6.79
CA TRP A 34 -6.11 -9.80 5.49
C TRP A 34 -7.32 -8.85 5.45
N ARG A 35 -8.12 -8.83 6.52
CA ARG A 35 -9.28 -7.94 6.65
C ARG A 35 -8.84 -6.47 6.61
N ILE A 36 -7.88 -6.09 7.46
CA ILE A 36 -7.37 -4.71 7.55
C ILE A 36 -6.84 -4.26 6.19
N THR A 37 -6.03 -5.10 5.54
CA THR A 37 -5.44 -4.78 4.25
C THR A 37 -6.48 -4.58 3.15
N ARG A 38 -7.53 -5.41 3.12
CA ARG A 38 -8.65 -5.25 2.19
C ARG A 38 -9.39 -3.94 2.44
N ASP A 39 -9.65 -3.61 3.70
CA ASP A 39 -10.35 -2.38 4.06
C ASP A 39 -9.52 -1.14 3.69
N HIS A 40 -8.20 -1.16 3.93
CA HIS A 40 -7.26 -0.15 3.43
C HIS A 40 -7.27 -0.05 1.90
N THR A 41 -7.24 -1.19 1.20
CA THR A 41 -7.29 -1.22 -0.27
C THR A 41 -8.54 -0.53 -0.79
N ASN A 42 -9.70 -0.78 -0.17
CA ASN A 42 -10.95 -0.14 -0.54
C ASN A 42 -10.88 1.39 -0.37
N ILE A 43 -10.27 1.88 0.71
CA ILE A 43 -10.09 3.31 0.96
C ILE A 43 -9.14 3.92 -0.09
N ILE A 44 -8.02 3.26 -0.40
CA ILE A 44 -7.08 3.69 -1.44
C ILE A 44 -7.78 3.81 -2.80
N LEU A 45 -8.66 2.86 -3.13
CA LEU A 45 -9.38 2.82 -4.40
C LEU A 45 -10.53 3.83 -4.49
N GLN A 46 -10.99 4.41 -3.37
CA GLN A 46 -12.02 5.46 -3.40
C GLN A 46 -11.55 6.62 -4.29
N ARG A 47 -12.46 7.04 -5.18
CA ARG A 47 -12.22 8.11 -6.15
C ARG A 47 -11.99 9.42 -5.42
N ASP A 48 -10.87 10.06 -5.76
CA ASP A 48 -10.57 11.41 -5.31
C ASP A 48 -10.35 12.28 -6.55
N SER A 49 -11.25 13.25 -6.75
CA SER A 49 -11.39 13.94 -8.04
C SER A 49 -10.15 14.73 -8.47
N GLN A 50 -9.26 15.05 -7.52
CA GLN A 50 -8.08 15.88 -7.76
C GLN A 50 -6.87 15.10 -8.32
N ILE A 51 -6.73 13.81 -7.99
CA ILE A 51 -5.51 13.02 -8.34
C ILE A 51 -5.81 11.77 -9.19
N GLU A 52 -7.07 11.56 -9.57
CA GLU A 52 -7.56 10.34 -10.23
C GLU A 52 -6.76 9.92 -11.47
N ASN A 53 -6.46 10.86 -12.38
CA ASN A 53 -5.76 10.58 -13.63
C ASN A 53 -4.31 10.11 -13.41
N GLN A 54 -3.64 10.65 -12.38
CA GLN A 54 -2.26 10.28 -12.04
C GLN A 54 -2.21 8.98 -11.25
N PHE A 55 -3.31 8.61 -10.57
CA PHE A 55 -3.40 7.42 -9.73
C PHE A 55 -3.80 6.12 -10.47
N GLU A 56 -4.24 6.22 -11.73
CA GLU A 56 -4.70 5.11 -12.58
C GLU A 56 -3.68 3.95 -12.64
N ASN A 57 -2.40 4.28 -12.69
CA ASN A 57 -1.30 3.33 -12.73
C ASN A 57 -1.20 2.50 -11.44
N TYR A 58 -1.36 3.14 -10.28
CA TYR A 58 -1.34 2.44 -8.98
C TYR A 58 -2.55 1.53 -8.81
N ARG A 59 -3.71 1.86 -9.40
CA ARG A 59 -4.86 0.94 -9.40
C ARG A 59 -4.57 -0.38 -10.11
N LYS A 60 -3.88 -0.33 -11.25
CA LYS A 60 -3.45 -1.56 -11.94
C LYS A 60 -2.51 -2.39 -11.08
N LEU A 61 -1.61 -1.72 -10.35
CA LEU A 61 -0.69 -2.37 -9.42
C LEU A 61 -1.42 -3.02 -8.23
N ILE A 62 -2.38 -2.30 -7.62
CA ILE A 62 -3.24 -2.79 -6.53
C ILE A 62 -4.00 -4.06 -6.99
N SER A 63 -4.63 -4.01 -8.15
CA SER A 63 -5.39 -5.14 -8.69
C SER A 63 -4.52 -6.37 -8.92
N ALA A 64 -3.31 -6.20 -9.46
CA ALA A 64 -2.39 -7.29 -9.67
C ALA A 64 -1.89 -7.90 -8.37
N ILE A 65 -1.55 -7.08 -7.36
CA ILE A 65 -1.13 -7.63 -6.07
C ILE A 65 -2.25 -8.34 -5.35
N GLN A 66 -3.47 -7.83 -5.43
CA GLN A 66 -4.62 -8.49 -4.83
C GLN A 66 -4.82 -9.88 -5.45
N LYS A 67 -4.69 -9.99 -6.77
CA LYS A 67 -4.78 -11.27 -7.47
C LYS A 67 -3.66 -12.23 -7.07
N ASP A 68 -2.40 -11.78 -7.11
CA ASP A 68 -1.25 -12.61 -6.75
C ASP A 68 -1.32 -13.06 -5.29
N MET A 69 -1.73 -12.18 -4.38
CA MET A 69 -1.87 -12.49 -2.95
C MET A 69 -2.97 -13.51 -2.65
N ILE A 70 -4.09 -13.48 -3.39
CA ILE A 70 -5.14 -14.51 -3.27
C ILE A 70 -4.58 -15.88 -3.70
N LEU A 71 -3.86 -15.95 -4.82
CA LEU A 71 -3.24 -17.19 -5.30
C LEU A 71 -2.23 -17.76 -4.30
N ILE A 72 -1.39 -16.88 -3.72
CA ILE A 72 -0.42 -17.27 -2.69
C ILE A 72 -1.15 -17.82 -1.46
N ARG A 73 -2.22 -17.15 -1.01
CA ARG A 73 -3.00 -17.59 0.15
C ARG A 73 -3.61 -18.98 -0.05
N GLU A 74 -4.13 -19.26 -1.24
CA GLU A 74 -4.66 -20.58 -1.59
C GLU A 74 -3.57 -21.66 -1.59
N ARG A 75 -2.39 -21.38 -2.18
CA ARG A 75 -1.26 -22.31 -2.22
C ARG A 75 -0.69 -22.63 -0.84
N LEU A 76 -0.63 -21.62 0.01
CA LEU A 76 -0.04 -21.71 1.33
C LEU A 76 -1.04 -22.08 2.42
N MET A 77 -2.23 -22.60 2.09
CA MET A 77 -3.33 -22.87 3.03
C MET A 77 -2.89 -23.64 4.30
N HIS A 78 -1.87 -24.49 4.20
CA HIS A 78 -1.33 -25.26 5.34
C HIS A 78 -0.09 -24.65 6.01
N ASP A 79 0.55 -23.64 5.41
CA ASP A 79 1.71 -22.95 5.94
C ASP A 79 1.34 -21.58 6.52
N LYS A 80 0.97 -21.59 7.81
CA LYS A 80 0.57 -20.38 8.53
C LYS A 80 1.68 -19.35 8.65
N SER A 81 2.94 -19.76 8.75
CA SER A 81 4.05 -18.83 8.92
C SER A 81 4.24 -17.99 7.66
N ARG A 82 4.21 -18.64 6.50
CA ARG A 82 4.35 -17.96 5.21
C ARG A 82 3.10 -17.17 4.85
N GLN A 83 1.90 -17.67 5.19
CA GLN A 83 0.67 -16.88 5.06
C GLN A 83 0.73 -15.58 5.86
N LYS A 84 1.24 -15.62 7.10
CA LYS A 84 1.40 -14.41 7.93
C LYS A 84 2.34 -13.41 7.26
N MET A 85 3.51 -13.86 6.81
CA MET A 85 4.47 -13.03 6.10
C MET A 85 3.85 -12.35 4.86
N PHE A 86 3.09 -13.09 4.04
CA PHE A 86 2.45 -12.51 2.85
C PHE A 86 1.27 -11.58 3.19
N ALA A 87 0.55 -11.83 4.29
CA ALA A 87 -0.46 -10.89 4.78
C ALA A 87 0.17 -9.57 5.23
N GLU A 88 1.30 -9.64 5.94
CA GLU A 88 2.09 -8.47 6.35
C GLU A 88 2.69 -7.73 5.14
N ASP A 89 3.21 -8.46 4.16
CA ASP A 89 3.65 -7.88 2.89
C ASP A 89 2.49 -7.15 2.17
N TRP A 90 1.28 -7.72 2.18
CA TRP A 90 0.15 -7.05 1.56
C TRP A 90 -0.21 -5.76 2.29
N LEU A 91 -0.19 -5.78 3.63
CA LEU A 91 -0.42 -4.58 4.43
C LEU A 91 0.62 -3.50 4.14
N ASN A 92 1.92 -3.86 4.16
CA ASN A 92 3.03 -2.96 3.87
C ASN A 92 2.92 -2.36 2.47
N PHE A 93 2.53 -3.17 1.48
CA PHE A 93 2.26 -2.68 0.13
C PHE A 93 1.13 -1.65 0.12
N THR A 94 -0.01 -1.95 0.75
CA THR A 94 -1.14 -1.00 0.76
C THR A 94 -0.79 0.31 1.44
N ASN A 95 -0.03 0.27 2.54
CA ASN A 95 0.44 1.46 3.22
C ASN A 95 1.37 2.29 2.31
N ALA A 96 2.32 1.66 1.62
CA ALA A 96 3.20 2.35 0.68
C ALA A 96 2.42 3.05 -0.45
N ILE A 97 1.37 2.41 -0.99
CA ILE A 97 0.54 3.02 -2.02
C ILE A 97 -0.30 4.17 -1.48
N TRP A 98 -0.80 4.05 -0.24
CA TRP A 98 -1.52 5.11 0.45
C TRP A 98 -0.62 6.34 0.70
N ASP A 99 0.63 6.12 1.11
CA ASP A 99 1.62 7.18 1.31
C ASP A 99 1.95 7.89 -0.01
N ILE A 100 2.12 7.15 -1.11
CA ILE A 100 2.25 7.74 -2.45
C ILE A 100 1.02 8.59 -2.81
N LYS A 101 -0.19 8.07 -2.60
CA LYS A 101 -1.45 8.79 -2.89
C LYS A 101 -1.52 10.10 -2.12
N THR A 102 -1.12 10.07 -0.86
CA THR A 102 -1.15 11.24 0.04
C THR A 102 -0.08 12.26 -0.32
N ALA A 103 1.14 11.80 -0.59
CA ALA A 103 2.23 12.67 -1.02
C ALA A 103 1.91 13.36 -2.35
N MET A 104 1.24 12.67 -3.28
CA MET A 104 0.75 13.24 -4.54
C MET A 104 -0.29 14.35 -4.28
N ALA A 105 -1.24 14.14 -3.36
CA ALA A 105 -2.20 15.17 -2.99
C ALA A 105 -1.54 16.41 -2.36
N CYS A 106 -0.54 16.21 -1.48
CA CYS A 106 0.24 17.31 -0.90
C CYS A 106 1.06 18.06 -1.95
N TYR A 107 1.65 17.33 -2.91
CA TYR A 107 2.37 17.92 -4.01
C TYR A 107 1.48 18.82 -4.89
N GLU A 108 0.29 18.35 -5.26
CA GLU A 108 -0.67 19.14 -6.05
C GLU A 108 -1.21 20.36 -5.28
N ALA A 109 -1.34 20.27 -3.96
CA ALA A 109 -1.82 21.37 -3.13
C ALA A 109 -0.76 22.47 -2.93
N ASP A 110 0.46 22.10 -2.56
CA ASP A 110 1.47 23.03 -2.02
C ASP A 110 2.79 23.03 -2.81
N GLY A 111 2.93 22.20 -3.86
CA GLY A 111 4.14 22.12 -4.68
C GLY A 111 5.36 21.53 -3.95
N ASN A 112 5.14 20.80 -2.84
CA ASN A 112 6.22 20.25 -2.02
C ASN A 112 6.89 19.03 -2.70
N HIS A 113 7.82 19.32 -3.63
CA HIS A 113 8.55 18.33 -4.42
C HIS A 113 9.43 17.40 -3.58
N ASP A 114 10.09 17.92 -2.55
CA ASP A 114 11.06 17.16 -1.76
C ASP A 114 10.37 16.03 -0.98
N LEU A 115 9.28 16.37 -0.28
CA LEU A 115 8.47 15.39 0.47
C LEU A 115 7.89 14.32 -0.45
N PHE A 116 7.41 14.73 -1.63
CA PHE A 116 6.88 13.81 -2.63
C PHE A 116 7.96 12.85 -3.15
N SER A 117 9.13 13.39 -3.51
CA SER A 117 10.22 12.56 -4.05
C SER A 117 10.78 11.60 -3.01
N GLU A 118 10.93 12.02 -1.75
CA GLU A 118 11.42 11.18 -0.66
C GLU A 118 10.44 10.03 -0.40
N THR A 119 9.15 10.36 -0.22
CA THR A 119 8.10 9.36 -0.01
C THR A 119 8.03 8.35 -1.15
N MET A 120 8.13 8.83 -2.40
CA MET A 120 8.10 7.97 -3.57
C MET A 120 9.29 7.00 -3.60
N ASN A 121 10.49 7.47 -3.28
CA ASN A 121 11.69 6.62 -3.27
C ASN A 121 11.59 5.49 -2.24
N GLU A 122 11.16 5.80 -1.02
CA GLU A 122 10.98 4.81 0.05
C GLU A 122 9.90 3.78 -0.32
N CYS A 123 8.75 4.25 -0.78
CA CYS A 123 7.64 3.37 -1.16
C CYS A 123 7.97 2.46 -2.34
N VAL A 124 8.73 2.95 -3.33
CA VAL A 124 9.17 2.15 -4.48
C VAL A 124 10.09 0.99 -4.05
N ILE A 125 10.95 1.20 -3.05
CA ILE A 125 11.82 0.13 -2.53
C ILE A 125 10.95 -0.97 -1.92
N ILE A 126 10.01 -0.61 -1.04
CA ILE A 126 9.07 -1.55 -0.40
C ILE A 126 8.29 -2.34 -1.45
N ILE A 127 7.72 -1.66 -2.44
CA ILE A 127 6.95 -2.29 -3.53
C ILE A 127 7.82 -3.29 -4.32
N LYS A 128 9.07 -2.94 -4.62
CA LYS A 128 10.00 -3.82 -5.37
C LYS A 128 10.38 -5.06 -4.57
N GLU A 129 10.64 -4.92 -3.28
CA GLU A 129 10.97 -6.06 -2.41
C GLU A 129 9.81 -7.05 -2.30
N ILE A 130 8.59 -6.54 -2.11
CA ILE A 130 7.37 -7.36 -2.04
C ILE A 130 7.11 -8.04 -3.39
N ALA A 131 7.23 -7.31 -4.51
CA ALA A 131 7.07 -7.88 -5.84
C ALA A 131 8.05 -9.03 -6.10
N LYS A 132 9.30 -8.89 -5.65
CA LYS A 132 10.32 -9.94 -5.75
C LYS A 132 9.97 -11.16 -4.89
N ARG A 133 9.45 -10.98 -3.67
CA ARG A 133 8.98 -12.10 -2.84
C ARG A 133 7.82 -12.84 -3.50
N ILE A 134 6.88 -12.12 -4.10
CA ILE A 134 5.76 -12.71 -4.86
C ILE A 134 6.26 -13.44 -6.12
N GLU A 135 7.21 -12.88 -6.85
CA GLU A 135 7.84 -13.54 -8.00
C GLU A 135 8.54 -14.84 -7.59
N ASN A 136 9.22 -14.86 -6.45
CA ASN A 136 9.84 -16.08 -5.94
C ASN A 136 8.80 -17.16 -5.57
N GLU A 137 7.59 -16.75 -5.17
CA GLU A 137 6.52 -17.68 -4.77
C GLU A 137 5.70 -18.22 -5.96
N LEU A 138 5.39 -17.34 -6.91
CA LEU A 138 4.50 -17.63 -8.02
C LEU A 138 5.24 -17.88 -9.35
N GLY A 139 6.52 -17.56 -9.42
CA GLY A 139 7.33 -17.67 -10.62
C GLY A 139 6.72 -16.90 -11.79
N SER A 140 6.53 -17.58 -12.93
CA SER A 140 5.97 -17.00 -14.14
C SER A 140 4.50 -16.57 -14.03
N GLU A 141 3.78 -17.04 -13.01
CA GLU A 141 2.38 -16.70 -12.79
C GLU A 141 2.20 -15.30 -12.19
N ALA A 142 3.21 -14.75 -11.53
CA ALA A 142 3.15 -13.42 -10.92
C ALA A 142 2.79 -12.33 -11.95
N GLU A 143 1.85 -11.46 -11.59
CA GLU A 143 1.43 -10.32 -12.42
C GLU A 143 2.14 -9.02 -12.05
N ILE A 144 2.38 -8.77 -10.76
CA ILE A 144 3.00 -7.51 -10.30
C ILE A 144 4.33 -7.22 -10.98
N PRO A 145 5.30 -8.15 -11.10
CA PRO A 145 6.60 -7.84 -11.69
C PRO A 145 6.48 -7.43 -13.17
N LYS A 146 5.48 -7.97 -13.89
CA LYS A 146 5.19 -7.62 -15.29
C LYS A 146 4.69 -6.18 -15.40
N ILE A 147 3.91 -5.73 -14.42
CA ILE A 147 3.39 -4.37 -14.36
C ILE A 147 4.47 -3.36 -13.95
N ILE A 148 5.32 -3.68 -12.96
CA ILE A 148 6.43 -2.80 -12.53
C ILE A 148 7.45 -2.58 -13.64
N LYS A 149 7.73 -3.59 -14.47
CA LYS A 149 8.62 -3.45 -15.63
C LYS A 149 8.08 -2.42 -16.65
N ARG A 150 6.76 -2.30 -16.78
CA ARG A 150 6.11 -1.31 -17.65
C ARG A 150 6.09 0.10 -17.06
N PHE A 151 6.32 0.25 -15.76
CA PHE A 151 6.39 1.56 -15.08
C PHE A 151 7.76 2.22 -15.18
N ASN A 152 8.83 1.46 -15.49
CA ASN A 152 10.20 1.96 -15.59
C ASN A 152 10.76 1.91 -17.03
N GLY A 153 9.91 1.67 -18.03
CA GLY A 153 10.27 1.55 -19.44
C GLY A 153 9.70 2.67 -20.29
#